data_AF-A0A1C2DCX4-F1
#
_entry.id   AF-A0A1C2DCX4-F1
#
_cell.length_a   1.000
_cell.length_b   1.000
_cell.length_c   1.000
_cell.angle_alpha   90.00
_cell.angle_beta   90.00
_cell.angle_gamma   90.00
#
_symmetry.space_group_name_H-M   'P 1'
#
loop_
_entity.id
_entity.type
_entity.pdbx_description
1 polymer ?
#
loop_
_entity_poly.entity_id
_entity_poly.type
_entity_poly.pdbx_seq_one_letter_code
_entity_poly.pdbx_strand_id
1 'polypeptide(L)'
;MFKSALNLTDPDPYFAGTAGFVGSTLLDLHKDMCAFELPEAVPESVRRAHNAVRHVYVYAYFSYDLLTLAASQTFPCLELALRERIGHQFAGRVDKSGKPRPAMLDELLRVAKEQNLILSKIEHLSRMRNMFAHGSDTVLNPPLFLIPFEIVTNIIRELYTP
;
A
#
# COMPACT_ATOMS: atom_id res chain seq x y z
N MET A 1 4.39 16.00 -15.91
CA MET A 1 5.24 16.34 -17.08
C MET A 1 5.14 15.18 -18.07
N PHE A 2 4.86 15.43 -19.34
CA PHE A 2 4.80 14.36 -20.33
C PHE A 2 6.20 14.12 -20.91
N LYS A 3 6.72 12.89 -20.79
CA LYS A 3 8.06 12.56 -21.30
C LYS A 3 8.08 12.56 -22.82
N SER A 4 9.20 13.01 -23.39
CA SER A 4 9.48 12.83 -24.83
C SER A 4 9.67 11.35 -25.14
N ALA A 5 9.18 10.90 -26.30
CA ALA A 5 9.33 9.52 -26.76
C ALA A 5 10.80 9.06 -26.83
N LEU A 6 11.72 9.98 -27.10
CA LEU A 6 13.16 9.70 -27.20
C LEU A 6 13.80 9.44 -25.83
N ASN A 7 13.18 9.91 -24.74
CA ASN A 7 13.76 9.93 -23.40
C ASN A 7 12.95 9.03 -22.43
N LEU A 8 12.16 8.09 -22.95
CA LEU A 8 11.26 7.22 -22.17
C LEU A 8 11.99 6.22 -21.28
N THR A 9 13.29 6.05 -21.45
CA THR A 9 14.10 5.10 -20.68
C THR A 9 15.23 5.78 -19.92
N ASP A 10 15.38 7.09 -20.08
CA ASP A 10 16.47 7.83 -19.47
C ASP A 10 16.32 7.90 -17.95
N PRO A 11 17.42 8.01 -17.19
CA PRO A 11 17.35 8.31 -15.77
C PRO A 11 16.45 9.52 -15.48
N ASP A 12 15.45 9.35 -14.61
CA ASP A 12 14.52 10.37 -14.21
C ASP A 12 14.93 10.96 -12.84
N PRO A 13 15.26 12.26 -12.78
CA PRO A 13 15.68 12.91 -11.54
C PRO A 13 14.56 12.99 -10.49
N TYR A 14 13.27 12.91 -10.86
CA TYR A 14 12.17 12.84 -9.89
C TYR A 14 12.23 11.56 -9.05
N PHE A 15 12.76 10.47 -9.63
CA PHE A 15 13.01 9.21 -8.95
C PHE A 15 14.48 9.01 -8.56
N ALA A 16 15.36 9.98 -8.77
CA ALA A 16 16.71 9.97 -8.22
C ALA A 16 16.71 10.59 -6.83
N GLY A 17 17.40 10.00 -5.87
CA GLY A 17 17.30 10.49 -4.50
C GLY A 17 18.35 9.94 -3.57
N THR A 18 18.37 10.55 -2.39
CA THR A 18 19.52 10.60 -1.49
C THR A 18 19.37 9.73 -0.24
N ALA A 19 18.23 9.04 -0.06
CA ALA A 19 17.81 8.45 1.21
C ALA A 19 17.57 6.92 1.20
N GLY A 20 18.17 6.19 0.26
CA GLY A 20 18.36 4.73 0.40
C GLY A 20 17.66 3.82 -0.61
N PHE A 21 16.59 4.24 -1.29
CA PHE A 21 16.06 3.57 -2.48
C PHE A 21 15.38 4.58 -3.39
N VAL A 22 16.05 4.91 -4.49
CA VAL A 22 15.58 5.91 -5.44
C VAL A 22 16.16 5.53 -6.80
N GLY A 23 15.47 4.60 -7.47
CA GLY A 23 15.82 4.16 -8.81
C GLY A 23 15.63 5.30 -9.80
N SER A 24 16.63 5.61 -10.61
CA SER A 24 16.46 6.65 -11.64
C SER A 24 15.90 6.07 -12.93
N THR A 25 16.01 4.76 -13.16
CA THR A 25 15.54 4.11 -14.38
C THR A 25 14.32 3.24 -14.13
N LEU A 26 13.55 2.97 -15.19
CA LEU A 26 12.40 2.05 -15.12
C LEU A 26 12.79 0.66 -14.56
N LEU A 27 14.00 0.19 -14.91
CA LEU A 27 14.54 -1.07 -14.41
C LEU A 27 14.78 -1.03 -12.89
N ASP A 28 15.29 0.09 -12.38
CA ASP A 28 15.56 0.23 -10.95
C ASP A 28 14.25 0.34 -10.15
N LEU A 29 13.26 1.11 -10.65
CA LEU A 29 11.90 1.14 -10.06
C LEU A 29 11.28 -0.27 -10.00
N HIS A 30 11.45 -1.06 -11.05
CA HIS A 30 10.97 -2.44 -11.06
C HIS A 30 11.68 -3.30 -10.01
N LYS A 31 13.00 -3.18 -9.87
CA LYS A 31 13.78 -3.89 -8.84
C LYS A 31 13.33 -3.50 -7.43
N ASP A 32 13.09 -2.22 -7.18
CA ASP A 32 12.54 -1.74 -5.91
C ASP A 32 11.21 -2.44 -5.61
N MET A 33 10.33 -2.54 -6.61
CA MET A 33 9.04 -3.23 -6.45
C MET A 33 9.16 -4.74 -6.27
N CYS A 34 10.22 -5.39 -6.75
CA CYS A 34 10.48 -6.82 -6.47
C CYS A 34 10.70 -7.10 -4.98
N ALA A 35 11.31 -6.17 -4.23
CA ALA A 35 11.54 -6.34 -2.79
C ALA A 35 10.23 -6.43 -1.97
N PHE A 36 9.12 -5.93 -2.52
CA PHE A 36 7.80 -5.93 -1.87
C PHE A 36 6.92 -7.12 -2.24
N GLU A 37 7.42 -8.13 -2.95
CA GLU A 37 6.61 -9.29 -3.34
C GLU A 37 5.97 -10.00 -2.12
N LEU A 38 4.70 -10.35 -2.26
CA LEU A 38 3.95 -11.09 -1.23
C LEU A 38 4.07 -12.60 -1.44
N PRO A 39 4.17 -13.40 -0.35
CA PRO A 39 4.30 -14.84 -0.46
C PRO A 39 3.00 -15.50 -0.95
N GLU A 40 3.11 -16.72 -1.48
CA GLU A 40 1.97 -17.48 -2.02
C GLU A 40 0.90 -17.82 -0.96
N ALA A 41 1.27 -17.82 0.33
CA ALA A 41 0.34 -18.01 1.45
C ALA A 41 -0.73 -16.91 1.55
N VAL A 42 -0.46 -15.72 1.00
CA VAL A 42 -1.42 -14.61 0.96
C VAL A 42 -2.45 -14.86 -0.14
N PRO A 43 -3.77 -14.71 0.08
CA PRO A 43 -4.82 -14.96 -0.91
C PRO A 43 -4.60 -14.24 -2.25
N GLU A 44 -5.01 -14.87 -3.35
CA GLU A 44 -4.83 -14.33 -4.72
C GLU A 44 -5.50 -12.96 -4.90
N SER A 45 -6.66 -12.74 -4.29
CA SER A 45 -7.37 -11.43 -4.31
C SER A 45 -6.47 -10.31 -3.78
N VAL A 46 -5.79 -10.55 -2.65
CA VAL A 46 -4.86 -9.61 -2.01
C VAL A 46 -3.59 -9.45 -2.84
N ARG A 47 -2.99 -10.54 -3.33
CA ARG A 47 -1.78 -10.47 -4.16
C ARG A 47 -2.01 -9.68 -5.44
N ARG A 48 -3.17 -9.84 -6.09
CA ARG A 48 -3.55 -9.06 -7.28
C ARG A 48 -3.71 -7.57 -6.97
N ALA A 49 -4.38 -7.23 -5.87
CA ALA A 49 -4.52 -5.84 -5.44
C ALA A 49 -3.16 -5.21 -5.12
N HIS A 50 -2.28 -5.93 -4.41
CA HIS A 50 -0.92 -5.49 -4.09
C HIS A 50 -0.05 -5.31 -5.34
N ASN A 51 -0.08 -6.26 -6.26
CA ASN A 51 0.63 -6.16 -7.54
C ASN A 51 0.15 -4.99 -8.38
N ALA A 52 -1.14 -4.65 -8.35
CA ALA A 52 -1.63 -3.45 -9.02
C ALA A 52 -0.97 -2.18 -8.44
N VAL A 53 -0.83 -2.07 -7.12
CA VAL A 53 -0.12 -0.93 -6.49
C VAL A 53 1.36 -0.88 -6.94
N ARG A 54 2.05 -2.02 -6.97
CA ARG A 54 3.44 -2.12 -7.47
C ARG A 54 3.56 -1.66 -8.92
N HIS A 55 2.65 -2.10 -9.79
CA HIS A 55 2.65 -1.70 -11.19
C HIS A 55 2.38 -0.20 -11.35
N VAL A 56 1.42 0.35 -10.60
CA VAL A 56 1.10 1.79 -10.65
C VAL A 56 2.32 2.62 -10.24
N TYR A 57 3.10 2.19 -9.24
CA TYR A 57 4.35 2.85 -8.87
C TYR A 57 5.37 2.82 -10.02
N VAL A 58 5.58 1.68 -10.67
CA VAL A 58 6.50 1.59 -11.82
C VAL A 58 6.02 2.48 -12.97
N TYR A 59 4.71 2.50 -13.24
CA TYR A 59 4.13 3.35 -14.29
C TYR A 59 4.11 4.83 -13.93
N ALA A 60 4.25 5.18 -12.64
CA ALA A 60 4.44 6.56 -12.23
C ALA A 60 5.71 7.17 -12.84
N TYR A 61 6.65 6.34 -13.30
CA TYR A 61 7.76 6.79 -14.15
C TYR A 61 7.28 7.62 -15.35
N PHE A 62 6.19 7.23 -16.01
CA PHE A 62 5.65 7.95 -17.17
C PHE A 62 4.70 9.09 -16.79
N SER A 63 4.02 8.98 -15.65
CA SER A 63 3.09 9.99 -15.15
C SER A 63 3.15 10.05 -13.63
N TYR A 64 3.80 11.08 -13.08
CA TYR A 64 4.02 11.22 -11.65
C TYR A 64 2.73 11.25 -10.82
N ASP A 65 1.60 11.66 -11.42
CA ASP A 65 0.28 11.66 -10.77
C ASP A 65 -0.19 10.25 -10.37
N LEU A 66 0.32 9.21 -11.04
CA LEU A 66 0.05 7.82 -10.68
C LEU A 66 0.65 7.45 -9.32
N LEU A 67 1.62 8.20 -8.79
CA LEU A 67 2.12 7.97 -7.44
C LEU A 67 1.04 8.23 -6.37
N THR A 68 0.20 9.24 -6.59
CA THR A 68 -0.98 9.51 -5.76
C THR A 68 -2.00 8.38 -5.86
N LEU A 69 -2.19 7.84 -7.06
CA LEU A 69 -3.05 6.66 -7.25
C LEU A 69 -2.49 5.46 -6.48
N ALA A 70 -1.20 5.15 -6.60
CA ALA A 70 -0.57 4.05 -5.86
C ALA A 70 -0.76 4.25 -4.34
N ALA A 71 -0.47 5.44 -3.82
CA ALA A 71 -0.65 5.78 -2.41
C ALA A 71 -2.10 5.58 -1.94
N SER A 72 -3.08 6.03 -2.72
CA SER A 72 -4.50 5.87 -2.39
C SER A 72 -4.95 4.41 -2.33
N GLN A 73 -4.29 3.51 -3.07
CA GLN A 73 -4.61 2.08 -3.14
C GLN A 73 -3.85 1.22 -2.11
N THR A 74 -2.78 1.74 -1.51
CA THR A 74 -1.97 1.05 -0.49
C THR A 74 -2.81 0.58 0.71
N PHE A 75 -3.60 1.47 1.32
CA PHE A 75 -4.41 1.10 2.50
C PHE A 75 -5.66 0.28 2.17
N PRO A 76 -6.40 0.53 1.08
CA PRO A 76 -7.42 -0.40 0.61
C PRO A 76 -6.90 -1.83 0.43
N CYS A 77 -5.67 -1.99 -0.08
CA CYS A 77 -5.03 -3.30 -0.18
C CYS A 77 -4.82 -3.96 1.19
N LEU A 78 -4.36 -3.20 2.20
CA LEU A 78 -4.24 -3.69 3.58
C LEU A 78 -5.59 -4.08 4.18
N GLU A 79 -6.60 -3.21 4.00
CA GLU A 79 -7.95 -3.48 4.50
C GLU A 79 -8.54 -4.75 3.88
N LEU A 80 -8.31 -5.00 2.58
CA LEU A 80 -8.70 -6.24 1.91
C LEU A 80 -8.02 -7.45 2.57
N ALA A 81 -6.70 -7.38 2.80
CA ALA A 81 -5.95 -8.47 3.42
C ALA A 81 -6.46 -8.82 4.83
N LEU A 82 -6.77 -7.79 5.63
CA LEU A 82 -7.36 -7.95 6.96
C LEU A 82 -8.77 -8.55 6.89
N ARG A 83 -9.61 -8.11 5.95
CA ARG A 83 -10.97 -8.64 5.78
C ARG A 83 -10.96 -10.10 5.32
N GLU A 84 -10.06 -10.48 4.44
CA GLU A 84 -9.86 -11.88 4.03
C GLU A 84 -9.45 -12.75 5.23
N ARG A 85 -8.57 -12.25 6.11
CA ARG A 85 -8.04 -13.02 7.25
C ARG A 85 -9.02 -13.13 8.43
N ILE A 86 -9.60 -12.00 8.86
CA ILE A 86 -10.38 -11.90 10.10
C ILE A 86 -11.77 -11.29 9.91
N GLY A 87 -12.16 -10.93 8.69
CA GLY A 87 -13.43 -10.22 8.42
C GLY A 87 -14.68 -11.00 8.83
N HIS A 88 -14.63 -12.33 8.82
CA HIS A 88 -15.72 -13.19 9.28
C HIS A 88 -16.11 -12.94 10.74
N GLN A 89 -15.18 -12.48 11.60
CA GLN A 89 -15.44 -12.15 13.01
C GLN A 89 -16.31 -10.89 13.20
N PHE A 90 -16.53 -10.15 12.10
CA PHE A 90 -17.30 -8.91 12.07
C PHE A 90 -18.63 -9.07 11.31
N ALA A 91 -18.93 -10.28 10.82
CA ALA A 91 -20.16 -10.55 10.09
C ALA A 91 -21.42 -10.27 10.94
N GLY A 92 -22.46 -9.73 10.31
CA GLY A 92 -23.76 -9.49 10.96
C GLY A 92 -23.80 -8.30 11.93
N ARG A 93 -22.73 -7.51 12.05
CA ARG A 93 -22.73 -6.31 12.90
C ARG A 93 -23.63 -5.22 12.32
N VAL A 94 -24.53 -4.72 13.18
CA VAL A 94 -25.42 -3.61 12.86
C VAL A 94 -25.23 -2.45 13.85
N ASP A 95 -25.52 -1.23 13.42
CA ASP A 95 -25.58 -0.06 14.29
C ASP A 95 -26.90 -0.01 15.09
N LYS A 96 -27.07 1.04 15.91
CA LYS A 96 -28.28 1.25 16.72
C LYS A 96 -29.56 1.41 15.88
N SER A 97 -29.41 1.65 14.58
CA SER A 97 -30.50 1.82 13.60
C SER A 97 -30.70 0.56 12.74
N GLY A 98 -30.01 -0.54 13.05
CA GLY A 98 -30.11 -1.80 12.29
C GLY A 98 -29.35 -1.79 10.96
N LYS A 99 -28.55 -0.77 10.65
CA LYS A 99 -27.76 -0.71 9.41
C LYS A 99 -26.45 -1.49 9.57
N PRO A 100 -25.97 -2.18 8.52
CA PRO A 100 -24.68 -2.86 8.56
C PRO A 100 -23.56 -1.90 8.95
N ARG A 101 -22.77 -2.29 9.97
CA ARG A 101 -21.62 -1.52 10.44
C ARG A 101 -20.35 -2.32 10.19
N PRO A 102 -19.67 -2.09 9.05
CA PRO A 102 -18.42 -2.78 8.76
C PRO A 102 -17.31 -2.36 9.73
N ALA A 103 -16.36 -3.26 9.94
CA ALA A 103 -15.15 -2.97 10.69
C ALA A 103 -14.27 -1.96 9.93
N MET A 104 -13.84 -0.93 10.65
CA MET A 104 -12.89 0.08 10.15
C MET A 104 -11.45 -0.44 10.26
N LEU A 105 -10.53 0.16 9.49
CA LEU A 105 -9.11 -0.23 9.50
C LEU A 105 -8.50 -0.28 10.91
N ASP A 106 -8.75 0.74 11.74
CA ASP A 106 -8.29 0.78 13.15
C ASP A 106 -8.73 -0.45 13.95
N GLU A 107 -9.98 -0.86 13.78
CA GLU A 107 -10.55 -1.98 14.50
C GLU A 107 -9.98 -3.31 14.01
N LEU A 108 -9.86 -3.47 12.69
CA LEU A 108 -9.24 -4.65 12.07
C LEU A 108 -7.79 -4.83 12.52
N LEU A 109 -6.99 -3.75 12.50
CA LEU A 109 -5.60 -3.77 12.95
C LEU A 109 -5.48 -4.12 14.43
N ARG A 110 -6.34 -3.53 15.27
CA ARG A 110 -6.34 -3.82 16.70
C ARG A 110 -6.64 -5.29 16.98
N VAL A 111 -7.68 -5.85 16.35
CA VAL A 111 -8.05 -7.26 16.53
C VAL A 111 -6.97 -8.20 15.99
N ALA A 112 -6.35 -7.89 14.85
CA ALA A 112 -5.23 -8.67 14.33
C ALA A 112 -4.04 -8.68 15.30
N LYS A 113 -3.75 -7.54 15.93
CA LYS A 113 -2.69 -7.42 16.95
C LYS A 113 -3.03 -8.16 18.24
N GLU A 114 -4.28 -8.07 18.71
CA GLU A 114 -4.78 -8.81 19.89
C GLU A 114 -4.70 -10.34 19.68
N GLN A 115 -4.84 -10.81 18.43
CA GLN A 115 -4.68 -12.22 18.05
C GLN A 115 -3.23 -12.63 17.76
N ASN A 116 -2.26 -11.72 17.95
CA ASN A 116 -0.85 -11.91 17.61
C ASN A 116 -0.61 -12.29 16.14
N LEU A 117 -1.50 -11.92 15.22
CA LEU A 117 -1.32 -12.11 13.78
C LEU A 117 -0.35 -11.09 13.18
N ILE A 118 -0.14 -9.96 13.87
CA ILE A 118 0.79 -8.91 13.49
C ILE A 118 1.57 -8.44 14.71
N LEU A 119 2.86 -8.16 14.53
CA LEU A 119 3.77 -7.62 15.54
C LEU A 119 4.07 -6.14 15.28
N SER A 120 3.84 -5.69 14.06
CA SER A 120 4.05 -4.32 13.62
C SER A 120 3.32 -3.26 14.48
N LYS A 121 3.92 -2.06 14.52
CA LYS A 121 3.34 -0.87 15.14
C LYS A 121 2.21 -0.33 14.25
N ILE A 122 1.07 0.01 14.85
CA ILE A 122 -0.17 0.37 14.12
C ILE A 122 -0.66 1.80 14.39
N GLU A 123 -0.02 2.51 15.33
CA GLU A 123 -0.52 3.75 15.94
C GLU A 123 -0.68 4.92 14.94
N HIS A 124 0.06 4.89 13.83
CA HIS A 124 0.06 5.96 12.83
C HIS A 124 -0.66 5.61 11.52
N LEU A 125 -1.06 4.35 11.35
CA LEU A 125 -1.54 3.84 10.06
C LEU A 125 -2.83 4.50 9.62
N SER A 126 -3.78 4.71 10.53
CA SER A 126 -5.05 5.34 10.17
C SER A 126 -4.93 6.82 9.85
N ARG A 127 -3.96 7.52 10.49
CA ARG A 127 -3.63 8.90 10.10
C ARG A 127 -3.04 8.93 8.68
N MET A 128 -2.10 8.03 8.39
CA MET A 128 -1.50 7.91 7.05
C MET A 128 -2.53 7.54 5.99
N ARG A 129 -3.45 6.61 6.31
CA ARG A 129 -4.56 6.23 5.44
C ARG A 129 -5.45 7.42 5.11
N ASN A 130 -5.81 8.23 6.10
CA ASN A 130 -6.64 9.41 5.87
C ASN A 130 -5.89 10.46 5.04
N MET A 131 -4.59 10.63 5.26
CA MET A 131 -3.75 11.53 4.45
C MET A 131 -3.72 11.10 2.97
N PHE A 132 -3.62 9.80 2.69
CA PHE A 132 -3.64 9.29 1.31
C PHE A 132 -5.03 9.27 0.68
N ALA A 133 -6.08 9.09 1.48
CA ALA A 133 -7.46 9.06 1.00
C ALA A 133 -8.03 10.45 0.69
N HIS A 134 -7.60 11.49 1.41
CA HIS A 134 -8.23 12.81 1.35
C HIS A 134 -7.53 13.84 0.46
N GLY A 135 -6.61 13.42 -0.43
CA GLY A 135 -5.95 14.32 -1.36
C GLY A 135 -5.23 15.44 -0.64
N SER A 136 -4.04 15.16 -0.10
CA SER A 136 -3.22 16.19 0.53
C SER A 136 -2.60 17.11 -0.52
N ASP A 137 -2.39 18.39 -0.19
CA ASP A 137 -1.49 19.29 -0.93
C ASP A 137 -0.02 18.81 -0.91
N THR A 138 0.26 17.72 -0.18
CA THR A 138 1.56 17.04 -0.17
C THR A 138 1.90 16.53 -1.56
N VAL A 139 2.93 17.13 -2.16
CA VAL A 139 3.62 16.56 -3.32
C VAL A 139 4.21 15.23 -2.88
N LEU A 140 3.60 14.13 -3.33
CA LEU A 140 4.17 12.81 -3.14
C LEU A 140 5.49 12.73 -3.89
N ASN A 141 6.46 12.10 -3.27
CA ASN A 141 7.71 11.70 -3.88
C ASN A 141 7.95 10.22 -3.57
N PRO A 142 8.89 9.56 -4.26
CA PRO A 142 9.06 8.12 -4.10
C PRO A 142 9.34 7.69 -2.65
N PRO A 143 10.21 8.35 -1.86
CA PRO A 143 10.39 8.02 -0.45
C PRO A 143 9.11 8.11 0.40
N LEU A 144 8.28 9.14 0.18
CA LEU A 144 7.01 9.32 0.91
C LEU A 144 5.99 8.23 0.61
N PHE A 145 6.10 7.55 -0.54
CA PHE A 145 5.28 6.38 -0.87
C PHE A 145 5.89 5.09 -0.34
N LEU A 146 7.19 4.87 -0.57
CA LEU A 146 7.88 3.61 -0.29
C LEU A 146 7.82 3.23 1.18
N ILE A 147 7.99 4.19 2.10
CA ILE A 147 7.94 3.92 3.55
C ILE A 147 6.57 3.36 3.98
N PRO A 148 5.43 4.04 3.71
CA PRO A 148 4.10 3.47 3.96
C PRO A 148 3.88 2.11 3.29
N PHE A 149 4.31 1.98 2.04
CA PHE A 149 4.09 0.77 1.26
C PHE A 149 4.86 -0.42 1.83
N GLU A 150 6.08 -0.20 2.31
CA GLU A 150 6.87 -1.19 3.04
C GLU A 150 6.16 -1.64 4.31
N ILE A 151 5.69 -0.70 5.14
CA ILE A 151 4.97 -1.01 6.38
C ILE A 151 3.73 -1.85 6.07
N VAL A 152 2.92 -1.44 5.09
CA VAL A 152 1.74 -2.20 4.68
C VAL A 152 2.10 -3.58 4.16
N THR A 153 3.12 -3.69 3.32
CA THR A 153 3.58 -4.98 2.78
C THR A 153 4.02 -5.93 3.90
N ASN A 154 4.77 -5.42 4.88
CA ASN A 154 5.22 -6.22 6.01
C ASN A 154 4.05 -6.68 6.90
N ILE A 155 3.06 -5.82 7.15
CA ILE A 155 1.84 -6.22 7.89
C ILE A 155 1.08 -7.31 7.14
N ILE A 156 0.94 -7.20 5.81
CA ILE A 156 0.29 -8.24 5.00
C ILE A 156 1.09 -9.55 5.08
N ARG A 157 2.43 -9.51 5.05
CA ARG A 157 3.26 -10.71 5.23
C ARG A 157 3.05 -11.33 6.61
N GLU A 158 3.08 -10.54 7.68
CA GLU A 158 2.84 -11.00 9.06
C GLU A 158 1.50 -11.73 9.19
N LEU A 159 0.41 -11.16 8.64
CA LEU A 159 -0.95 -11.73 8.73
C LEU A 159 -1.08 -13.18 8.23
N TYR A 160 -0.20 -13.60 7.31
CA TYR A 160 -0.23 -14.90 6.64
C TYR A 160 1.04 -15.72 6.86
N THR A 161 1.95 -15.26 7.74
CA THR A 161 3.10 -16.05 8.19
C THR A 161 2.65 -16.92 9.38
N PRO A 162 3.02 -18.21 9.41
CA PRO A 162 2.67 -19.12 10.50
C PRO A 162 3.33 -18.76 11.84
#